data_AF-A0AA43DF06-F1
#
_entry.id   AF-A0AA43DF06-F1
#
_cell.length_a   1.000
_cell.length_b   1.000
_cell.length_c   1.000
_cell.angle_alpha   90.00
_cell.angle_beta   90.00
_cell.angle_gamma   90.00
#
_symmetry.space_group_name_H-M   'P 1'
#
loop_
_entity.id
_entity.type
_entity.pdbx_description
1 polymer ?
#
loop_
_entity_poly.entity_id
_entity_poly.type
_entity_poly.pdbx_seq_one_letter_code
_entity_poly.pdbx_strand_id
1 'polypeptide(L)'
;MGQPMPPISVRIEWCRQRSRQARSEPEADAWQAEADGLRDAVMNRNHSNDYRFCPPDIRERYLLGLQDGLAMLQATRGQHATHATASEISQVVPRGGAWTQSGDE
;
A
#
# COMPACT_ATOMS: atom_id res chain seq x y z
N MET A 1 -2.09 -0.62 18.32
CA MET A 1 -1.18 -1.25 17.33
C MET A 1 -1.92 -1.31 16.00
N GLY A 2 -1.48 -0.58 14.98
CA GLY A 2 -2.13 -0.62 13.66
C GLY A 2 -1.77 -1.93 12.97
N GLN A 3 -2.76 -2.72 12.56
CA GLN A 3 -2.50 -3.90 11.76
C GLN A 3 -1.86 -3.49 10.42
N PRO A 4 -0.88 -4.26 9.91
CA PRO A 4 -0.33 -3.99 8.59
C PRO A 4 -1.46 -4.08 7.55
N MET A 5 -1.64 -3.00 6.79
CA MET A 5 -2.60 -2.99 5.68
C MET A 5 -2.21 -4.11 4.71
N PRO A 6 -3.16 -4.95 4.26
CA PRO A 6 -2.85 -6.00 3.30
C PRO A 6 -2.29 -5.37 2.02
N PRO A 7 -1.44 -6.08 1.25
CA PRO A 7 -0.91 -5.56 0.00
C PRO A 7 -2.02 -5.08 -0.94
N ILE A 8 -1.76 -4.02 -1.70
CA ILE A 8 -2.74 -3.46 -2.65
C ILE A 8 -3.26 -4.49 -3.66
N SER A 9 -2.44 -5.48 -4.04
CA SER A 9 -2.84 -6.60 -4.88
C SER A 9 -3.96 -7.45 -4.28
N VAL A 10 -3.94 -7.65 -2.96
CA VAL A 10 -5.00 -8.37 -2.23
C VAL A 10 -6.30 -7.58 -2.29
N ARG A 11 -6.24 -6.25 -2.14
CA ARG A 11 -7.43 -5.39 -2.23
C ARG A 11 -8.02 -5.37 -3.62
N ILE A 12 -7.19 -5.34 -4.67
CA ILE A 12 -7.61 -5.43 -6.08
C ILE A 12 -8.34 -6.75 -6.34
N GLU A 13 -7.77 -7.88 -5.92
CA GLU A 13 -8.40 -9.18 -6.15
C GLU A 13 -9.70 -9.34 -5.36
N TRP A 14 -9.76 -8.79 -4.14
CA TRP A 14 -11.00 -8.74 -3.37
C TRP A 14 -12.09 -7.96 -4.12
N CYS A 15 -11.79 -6.78 -4.70
CA CYS A 15 -12.76 -6.04 -5.52
C CYS A 15 -13.26 -6.87 -6.70
N ARG A 16 -12.35 -7.54 -7.43
CA ARG A 16 -12.72 -8.42 -8.55
C ARG A 16 -13.61 -9.57 -8.13
N GLN A 17 -13.32 -10.18 -6.98
CA GLN A 17 -14.14 -11.25 -6.43
C GLN A 17 -15.54 -10.74 -6.06
N ARG A 18 -15.65 -9.55 -5.49
CA ARG A 18 -16.94 -8.90 -5.19
C ARG A 18 -17.72 -8.56 -6.47
N SER A 19 -17.05 -8.09 -7.51
CA SER A 19 -17.65 -7.86 -8.84
C SER A 19 -18.26 -9.15 -9.41
N ARG A 20 -17.54 -10.28 -9.35
CA ARG A 20 -18.07 -11.59 -9.81
C ARG A 20 -19.26 -12.12 -8.99
N GLN A 21 -19.43 -11.65 -7.75
CA GLN A 21 -20.51 -12.07 -6.84
C GLN A 21 -21.66 -11.06 -6.78
N ALA A 22 -21.54 -9.94 -7.49
CA ALA A 22 -22.54 -8.89 -7.51
C ALA A 22 -23.88 -9.41 -8.04
N ARG A 23 -24.97 -8.89 -7.48
CA ARG A 23 -26.33 -9.31 -7.83
C ARG A 23 -26.91 -8.54 -9.02
N SER A 24 -26.24 -7.47 -9.43
CA SER A 24 -26.64 -6.61 -10.55
C SER A 24 -25.41 -6.09 -11.29
N GLU A 25 -25.59 -5.71 -12.56
CA GLU A 25 -24.54 -5.09 -13.37
C GLU A 25 -24.02 -3.78 -12.74
N PRO A 26 -24.86 -2.85 -12.25
CA PRO A 26 -24.34 -1.63 -11.61
C PRO A 26 -23.48 -1.91 -10.37
N GLU A 27 -23.81 -2.95 -9.60
CA GLU A 27 -22.99 -3.37 -8.46
C GLU A 27 -21.66 -3.96 -8.94
N ALA A 28 -21.69 -4.81 -9.97
CA ALA A 28 -20.49 -5.40 -10.57
C ALA A 28 -19.54 -4.32 -11.11
N ASP A 29 -20.10 -3.32 -11.81
CA ASP A 29 -19.38 -2.18 -12.39
C ASP A 29 -18.78 -1.29 -11.30
N ALA A 30 -19.51 -1.05 -10.21
CA ALA A 30 -18.99 -0.30 -9.07
C ALA A 30 -17.78 -0.99 -8.41
N TRP A 31 -17.82 -2.32 -8.24
CA TRP A 31 -16.67 -3.08 -7.75
C TRP A 31 -15.50 -3.09 -8.73
N GLN A 32 -15.78 -3.18 -10.03
CA GLN A 32 -14.76 -3.14 -11.07
C GLN A 32 -14.08 -1.76 -11.12
N ALA A 33 -14.87 -0.68 -11.05
CA ALA A 33 -14.37 0.70 -11.01
C ALA A 33 -13.41 0.94 -9.83
N GLU A 34 -13.73 0.42 -8.65
CA GLU A 34 -12.82 0.47 -7.50
C GLU A 34 -11.52 -0.30 -7.75
N ALA A 35 -11.59 -1.48 -8.38
CA ALA A 35 -10.40 -2.24 -8.75
C ALA A 35 -9.51 -1.49 -9.76
N ASP A 36 -10.14 -0.77 -10.71
CA ASP A 36 -9.44 0.03 -11.71
C ASP A 36 -8.75 1.24 -11.07
N GLY A 37 -9.41 1.94 -10.13
CA GLY A 37 -8.79 3.01 -9.34
C GLY A 37 -7.57 2.55 -8.54
N LEU A 38 -7.66 1.40 -7.87
CA LEU A 38 -6.54 0.78 -7.16
C LEU A 38 -5.38 0.43 -8.10
N ARG A 39 -5.68 -0.10 -9.30
CA ARG A 39 -4.69 -0.43 -10.31
C ARG A 39 -3.99 0.82 -10.85
N ASP A 40 -4.76 1.88 -11.08
CA ASP A 40 -4.25 3.18 -11.52
C ASP A 40 -3.29 3.79 -10.51
N ALA A 41 -3.58 3.67 -9.20
CA ALA A 41 -2.65 4.07 -8.15
C ALA A 41 -1.30 3.35 -8.27
N VAL A 42 -1.31 2.02 -8.48
CA VAL A 42 -0.08 1.22 -8.69
C VAL A 42 0.69 1.69 -9.92
N MET A 43 -0.01 2.01 -11.00
CA MET A 43 0.58 2.42 -12.28
C MET A 43 0.92 3.92 -12.34
N ASN A 44 0.64 4.68 -11.28
CA ASN A 44 0.74 6.14 -11.25
C ASN A 44 -0.01 6.80 -12.42
N ARG A 45 -1.25 6.35 -12.67
CA ARG A 45 -2.16 6.86 -13.70
C ARG A 45 -3.42 7.43 -13.05
N ASN A 46 -4.18 8.20 -13.81
CA ASN A 46 -5.47 8.70 -13.38
C ASN A 46 -6.44 8.78 -14.57
N HIS A 47 -7.35 7.83 -14.64
CA HIS A 47 -8.46 7.79 -15.60
C HIS A 47 -9.77 8.40 -15.06
N SER A 48 -9.74 9.31 -14.08
CA SER A 48 -10.96 9.95 -13.52
C SER A 48 -11.86 10.57 -14.60
N ASN A 49 -11.26 11.05 -15.70
CA ASN A 49 -12.00 11.66 -16.79
C ASN A 49 -12.82 10.63 -17.59
N ASP A 50 -12.39 9.37 -17.65
CA ASP A 50 -13.13 8.30 -18.33
C ASP A 50 -14.40 7.94 -17.56
N TYR A 51 -14.38 8.12 -16.23
CA TYR A 51 -15.55 7.94 -15.36
C TYR A 51 -16.45 9.17 -15.23
N ARG A 52 -16.17 10.28 -15.93
CA ARG A 52 -16.89 11.56 -15.72
C ARG A 52 -18.39 11.49 -16.04
N PHE A 53 -18.76 10.61 -16.97
CA PHE A 53 -20.15 10.42 -17.42
C PHE A 53 -20.76 9.11 -16.93
N CYS A 54 -20.01 8.32 -16.16
CA CYS A 54 -20.58 7.16 -15.49
C CYS A 54 -21.61 7.60 -14.43
N PRO A 55 -22.53 6.70 -14.05
CA PRO A 55 -23.35 6.89 -12.86
C PRO A 55 -22.51 7.33 -11.65
N PRO A 56 -23.04 8.23 -10.79
CA PRO A 56 -22.29 8.78 -9.64
C PRO A 56 -21.64 7.70 -8.78
N ASP A 57 -22.39 6.66 -8.43
CA ASP A 57 -21.91 5.54 -7.60
C ASP A 57 -20.67 4.85 -8.20
N ILE A 58 -20.63 4.66 -9.53
CA ILE A 58 -19.50 4.03 -10.21
C ILE A 58 -18.28 4.97 -10.17
N ARG A 59 -18.48 6.25 -10.45
CA ARG A 59 -17.41 7.26 -10.41
C ARG A 59 -16.83 7.41 -9.00
N GLU A 60 -17.68 7.44 -7.98
CA GLU A 60 -17.24 7.52 -6.58
C GLU A 60 -16.40 6.31 -6.19
N ARG A 61 -16.76 5.12 -6.67
CA ARG A 61 -16.05 3.88 -6.36
C ARG A 61 -14.69 3.81 -7.03
N TYR A 62 -14.57 4.30 -8.27
CA TYR A 62 -13.27 4.52 -8.89
C TYR A 62 -12.38 5.48 -8.07
N LEU A 63 -12.93 6.64 -7.66
CA LEU A 63 -12.18 7.64 -6.90
C LEU A 63 -11.77 7.14 -5.51
N LEU A 64 -12.61 6.32 -4.87
CA LEU A 64 -12.31 5.65 -3.62
C LEU A 64 -11.12 4.70 -3.79
N GLY A 65 -11.17 3.84 -4.81
CA GLY A 65 -10.07 2.91 -5.11
C GLY A 65 -8.75 3.63 -5.40
N LEU A 66 -8.79 4.74 -6.14
CA LEU A 66 -7.60 5.55 -6.42
C LEU A 66 -7.01 6.16 -5.15
N GLN A 67 -7.83 6.77 -4.30
CA GLN A 67 -7.39 7.39 -3.05
C GLN A 67 -6.84 6.36 -2.06
N ASP A 68 -7.56 5.25 -1.85
CA ASP A 68 -7.10 4.16 -1.00
C ASP A 68 -5.76 3.60 -1.49
N GLY A 69 -5.64 3.38 -2.81
CA GLY A 69 -4.41 2.87 -3.39
C GLY A 69 -3.21 3.80 -3.18
N LEU A 70 -3.40 5.11 -3.35
CA LEU A 70 -2.36 6.11 -3.08
C LEU A 70 -1.97 6.12 -1.59
N ALA A 71 -2.94 6.07 -0.68
CA ALA A 71 -2.70 6.01 0.75
C ALA A 71 -1.92 4.75 1.16
N MET A 72 -2.28 3.59 0.60
CA MET A 72 -1.57 2.33 0.81
C MET A 72 -0.11 2.42 0.39
N LEU A 73 0.16 2.95 -0.82
CA LEU A 73 1.52 3.09 -1.33
C LEU A 73 2.36 4.08 -0.51
N GLN A 74 1.75 5.17 -0.03
CA GLN A 74 2.40 6.11 0.88
C GLN A 74 2.74 5.45 2.22
N ALA A 75 1.82 4.66 2.79
CA ALA A 75 2.04 3.95 4.04
C ALA A 75 3.20 2.94 3.92
N THR A 76 3.28 2.19 2.81
CA THR A 76 4.40 1.26 2.56
C THR A 76 5.72 2.02 2.47
N ARG A 77 5.79 3.14 1.74
CA ARG A 77 7.01 3.97 1.67
C ARG A 77 7.46 4.48 3.04
N GLY A 78 6.51 4.92 3.88
CA GLY A 78 6.79 5.35 5.25
C GLY A 78 7.38 4.24 6.13
N GLN A 79 6.87 3.02 6.01
CA GLN A 79 7.39 1.85 6.74
C GLN A 79 8.82 1.48 6.31
N HIS A 80 9.16 1.58 5.03
CA HIS A 80 10.53 1.34 4.57
C HIS A 80 11.52 2.39 5.10
N ALA A 81 11.11 3.66 5.18
CA ALA A 81 11.95 4.73 5.72
C ALA A 81 12.23 4.57 7.23
N THR A 82 11.25 4.10 8.01
CA THR A 82 11.43 3.84 9.45
C THR A 82 12.27 2.59 9.72
N HIS A 83 12.18 1.56 8.87
CA HIS A 83 13.03 0.38 8.99
C HIS A 83 14.47 0.61 8.55
N ALA A 84 14.71 1.43 7.52
CA ALA A 84 16.07 1.77 7.07
C ALA A 84 16.86 2.51 8.16
N THR A 85 16.24 3.50 8.80
CA THR A 85 16.85 4.26 9.90
C THR A 85 17.09 3.42 11.16
N ALA A 86 16.21 2.48 11.49
CA ALA A 86 16.44 1.53 12.58
C ALA A 86 17.59 0.55 12.28
N SER A 87 17.77 0.15 11.02
CA SER A 87 18.83 -0.77 10.61
C SER A 87 20.21 -0.10 10.55
N GLU A 88 20.29 1.19 10.25
CA GLU A 88 21.55 1.97 10.34
C GLU A 88 22.02 2.17 11.79
N ILE A 89 21.10 2.31 12.75
CA ILE A 89 21.45 2.51 14.17
C ILE A 89 22.03 1.23 14.80
N SER A 90 21.67 0.05 14.31
CA SER A 90 22.25 -1.23 14.79
C SER A 90 23.62 -1.58 14.19
N GLN A 91 24.10 -0.87 13.16
CA GLN A 91 25.39 -1.18 12.52
C GLN A 91 26.59 -0.45 13.12
N VAL A 92 26.40 0.39 14.15
CA VAL A 92 27.50 0.90 14.98
C VAL A 92 27.86 -0.16 16.02
N VAL A 93 28.56 -1.21 15.57
CA VAL A 93 29.42 -2.03 16.43
C VAL A 93 30.78 -1.34 16.46
N PRO A 94 31.27 -0.83 17.60
CA PRO A 94 32.63 -0.32 17.67
C PRO A 94 33.58 -1.52 17.52
N ARG A 95 34.32 -1.55 16.41
CA ARG A 95 35.51 -2.38 16.26
C ARG A 95 36.52 -2.03 17.35
N GLY A 96 36.75 -3.01 18.23
CA GLY A 96 38.04 -3.44 18.74
C GLY A 96 39.01 -2.42 19.34
N GLY A 97 39.42 -2.66 20.59
CA GLY A 97 40.68 -2.15 21.11
C GLY A 97 40.84 -2.32 22.63
N ALA A 98 41.92 -2.99 23.02
CA ALA A 98 42.54 -3.00 24.36
C ALA A 98 41.92 -3.89 25.46
N TRP A 99 42.34 -5.16 25.50
CA TRP A 99 42.66 -5.81 26.76
C TRP A 99 44.17 -5.72 26.94
N THR A 100 44.63 -4.79 27.77
CA THR A 100 46.01 -4.77 28.27
C THR A 100 46.13 -5.76 29.41
N GLN A 101 46.95 -6.77 29.16
CA GLN A 101 47.59 -7.67 30.12
C GLN A 101 48.32 -6.86 31.20
N SER A 102 48.10 -7.19 32.48
CA SER A 102 49.11 -6.99 33.53
C SER A 102 48.86 -8.01 34.63
N GLY A 103 49.73 -9.02 34.68
CA GLY A 103 50.04 -9.69 35.93
C GLY A 103 51.17 -8.91 36.59
N ASP A 104 51.15 -8.83 37.91
CA ASP A 104 52.36 -8.71 38.71
C ASP A 104 52.06 -9.28 40.10
N GLU A 105 53.14 -9.79 40.67
CA GLU A 105 53.35 -10.75 41.75
C GLU A 105 52.93 -10.28 43.16
#